data_AF-A0A953JNN6-F1
#
_entry.id   AF-A0A953JNN6-F1
#
_cell.length_a   1.000
_cell.length_b   1.000
_cell.length_c   1.000
_cell.angle_alpha   90.00
_cell.angle_beta   90.00
_cell.angle_gamma   90.00
#
_symmetry.space_group_name_H-M   'P 1'
#
loop_
_entity.id
_entity.type
_entity.pdbx_description
1 polymer ?
#
loop_
_entity_poly.entity_id
_entity_poly.type
_entity_poly.pdbx_seq_one_letter_code
_entity_poly.pdbx_strand_id
1 'polypeptide(L)'
;MITAKETKQRMIDEPRWWKIALMDLVDDFRYHKNLAAIAEPFELGDEIKDAVLAGVIETLCDEMHLSIPEWLYDVPASRRPVFLSRMENLKSFSIVESPSRLRIRKVFVGENFLFRV
;
A
#
# COMPACT_ATOMS: atom_id res chain seq x y z
N MET A 1 4.70 -2.63 -16.79
CA MET A 1 4.71 -3.36 -15.52
C MET A 1 5.62 -2.65 -14.56
N ILE A 2 5.06 -2.05 -13.52
CA ILE A 2 5.78 -1.34 -12.46
C ILE A 2 5.98 -2.32 -11.31
N THR A 3 7.19 -2.37 -10.75
CA THR A 3 7.51 -3.23 -9.61
C THR A 3 7.38 -2.49 -8.28
N ALA A 4 7.18 -3.22 -7.19
CA ALA A 4 7.15 -2.68 -5.83
C ALA A 4 8.42 -1.89 -5.49
N LYS A 5 9.58 -2.35 -5.99
CA LYS A 5 10.88 -1.69 -5.83
C LYS A 5 10.94 -0.35 -6.55
N GLU A 6 10.52 -0.29 -7.81
CA GLU A 6 10.44 0.96 -8.58
C GLU A 6 9.43 1.94 -7.98
N THR A 7 8.27 1.44 -7.55
CA THR A 7 7.28 2.24 -6.84
C THR A 7 7.86 2.85 -5.57
N LYS A 8 8.59 2.05 -4.77
CA LYS A 8 9.24 2.55 -3.55
C LYS A 8 10.23 3.66 -3.85
N GLN A 9 11.05 3.50 -4.89
CA GLN A 9 12.01 4.52 -5.31
C GLN A 9 11.29 5.82 -5.71
N ARG A 10 10.25 5.73 -6.55
CA ARG A 10 9.44 6.89 -6.94
C ARG A 10 8.78 7.59 -5.74
N MET A 11 8.35 6.83 -4.73
CA MET A 11 7.78 7.40 -3.51
C MET A 11 8.82 8.18 -2.67
N ILE A 12 10.10 7.86 -2.80
CA ILE A 12 11.22 8.57 -2.15
C ILE A 12 11.58 9.82 -2.96
N ASP A 13 11.72 9.67 -4.28
CA ASP A 13 12.15 10.76 -5.17
C ASP A 13 11.11 11.89 -5.25
N GLU A 14 9.83 11.54 -5.14
CA GLU A 14 8.70 12.48 -5.20
C GLU A 14 7.86 12.48 -3.91
N PRO A 15 8.40 12.97 -2.77
CA PRO A 15 7.75 12.85 -1.47
C PRO A 15 6.44 13.64 -1.35
N ARG A 16 6.16 14.57 -2.26
CA ARG A 16 4.89 15.31 -2.31
C ARG A 16 3.80 14.55 -3.08
N TRP A 17 4.19 13.73 -4.05
CA TRP A 17 3.29 13.06 -5.00
C TRP A 17 3.40 11.53 -4.96
N TRP A 18 4.06 10.98 -3.94
CA TRP A 18 4.24 9.54 -3.75
C TRP A 18 2.95 8.69 -3.85
N LYS A 19 1.79 9.26 -3.53
CA LYS A 19 0.49 8.59 -3.70
C LYS A 19 0.17 8.28 -5.16
N ILE A 20 0.67 9.09 -6.10
CA ILE A 20 0.55 8.82 -7.55
C ILE A 20 1.31 7.54 -7.87
N ALA A 21 2.58 7.43 -7.46
CA ALA A 21 3.38 6.22 -7.67
C ALA A 21 2.74 4.97 -7.05
N LEU A 22 2.17 5.08 -5.84
CA LEU A 22 1.41 4.00 -5.20
C LEU A 22 0.22 3.57 -6.06
N MET A 23 -0.56 4.54 -6.53
CA MET A 23 -1.77 4.24 -7.27
C MET A 23 -1.47 3.79 -8.72
N ASP A 24 -0.34 4.16 -9.31
CA ASP A 24 0.13 3.62 -10.59
C ASP A 24 0.45 2.12 -10.46
N LEU A 25 1.05 1.71 -9.33
CA LEU A 25 1.26 0.28 -9.02
C LEU A 25 -0.06 -0.47 -8.91
N VAL A 26 -1.06 0.11 -8.21
CA VAL A 26 -2.39 -0.49 -8.06
C VAL A 26 -3.01 -0.78 -9.43
N ASP A 27 -2.96 0.20 -10.34
CA ASP A 27 -3.54 0.06 -11.68
C ASP A 27 -2.79 -0.98 -12.52
N ASP A 28 -1.46 -0.89 -12.56
CA ASP A 28 -0.61 -1.79 -13.33
C ASP A 28 -0.71 -3.23 -12.82
N PHE A 29 -0.75 -3.43 -11.50
CA PHE A 29 -0.91 -4.75 -10.87
C PHE A 29 -2.27 -5.36 -11.16
N ARG A 30 -3.36 -4.59 -11.05
CA ARG A 30 -4.72 -5.06 -11.39
C ARG A 30 -4.86 -5.43 -12.86
N TYR A 31 -4.21 -4.68 -13.75
CA TYR A 31 -4.23 -4.92 -15.18
C TYR A 31 -3.44 -6.19 -15.56
N HIS A 32 -2.20 -6.31 -15.08
CA HIS A 32 -1.31 -7.41 -15.48
C HIS A 32 -1.44 -8.68 -14.65
N LYS A 33 -1.90 -8.58 -13.39
CA LYS A 33 -2.07 -9.71 -12.45
C LYS A 33 -0.80 -10.56 -12.26
N ASN A 34 0.36 -9.92 -12.34
CA ASN A 34 1.63 -10.61 -12.41
C ASN A 34 2.41 -10.49 -11.08
N LEU A 35 2.72 -11.64 -10.49
CA LEU A 35 3.53 -11.74 -9.28
C LEU A 35 4.96 -11.19 -9.45
N ALA A 36 5.46 -11.10 -10.69
CA ALA A 36 6.76 -10.50 -10.98
C ALA A 36 6.85 -9.03 -10.51
N ALA A 37 5.72 -8.31 -10.41
CA ALA A 37 5.70 -6.95 -9.88
C ALA A 37 6.07 -6.89 -8.38
N ILE A 38 5.92 -7.99 -7.64
CA ILE A 38 6.15 -8.05 -6.18
C ILE A 38 7.14 -9.16 -5.79
N ALA A 39 7.86 -9.70 -6.76
CA ALA A 39 8.82 -10.79 -6.55
C ALA A 39 10.05 -10.33 -5.73
N GLU A 40 10.51 -9.10 -5.97
CA GLU A 40 11.65 -8.54 -5.25
C GLU A 40 11.19 -7.65 -4.07
N PRO A 41 11.87 -7.73 -2.92
CA PRO A 41 11.65 -6.81 -1.83
C PRO A 41 12.11 -5.39 -2.19
N PHE A 42 11.45 -4.39 -1.63
CA PHE A 42 11.91 -3.00 -1.69
C PHE A 42 12.74 -2.63 -0.46
N GLU A 43 13.60 -1.61 -0.60
CA GLU A 43 14.40 -1.11 0.52
C GLU A 43 13.53 -0.33 1.52
N LEU A 44 13.63 -0.70 2.79
CA LEU A 44 12.95 -0.02 3.89
C LEU A 44 13.62 1.33 4.18
N GLY A 45 12.83 2.32 4.61
CA GLY A 45 13.42 3.60 5.03
C GLY A 45 12.43 4.63 5.55
N ASP A 46 11.21 4.67 5.02
CA ASP A 46 10.15 5.55 5.52
C ASP A 46 9.03 4.67 6.02
N GLU A 47 8.96 4.55 7.35
CA GLU A 47 8.05 3.67 8.06
C GLU A 47 6.59 3.80 7.59
N ILE A 48 6.13 5.01 7.30
CA ILE A 48 4.76 5.25 6.85
C ILE A 48 4.60 4.70 5.43
N LYS A 49 5.52 5.07 4.53
CA LYS A 49 5.47 4.62 3.13
C LYS A 49 5.64 3.11 3.02
N ASP A 50 6.50 2.51 3.84
CA ASP A 50 6.76 1.07 3.91
C ASP A 50 5.50 0.31 4.33
N ALA A 51 4.87 0.74 5.43
CA ALA A 51 3.63 0.14 5.94
C ALA A 51 2.48 0.28 4.93
N VAL A 52 2.37 1.44 4.27
CA VAL A 52 1.34 1.67 3.24
C VAL A 52 1.56 0.77 2.03
N LEU A 53 2.76 0.77 1.46
CA LEU A 53 3.07 0.00 0.26
C LEU A 53 2.87 -1.50 0.50
N ALA A 54 3.38 -2.02 1.61
CA ALA A 54 3.21 -3.43 1.96
C ALA A 54 1.73 -3.79 2.17
N GLY A 55 0.97 -2.97 2.91
CA GLY A 55 -0.45 -3.24 3.14
C GLY A 55 -1.29 -3.16 1.87
N VAL A 56 -0.93 -2.30 0.92
CA VAL A 56 -1.56 -2.25 -0.40
C VAL A 56 -1.24 -3.50 -1.20
N ILE A 57 0.02 -3.92 -1.27
CA ILE A 57 0.41 -5.15 -1.99
C ILE A 57 -0.35 -6.36 -1.44
N GLU A 58 -0.40 -6.52 -0.11
CA GLU A 58 -1.16 -7.61 0.53
C GLU A 58 -2.65 -7.55 0.20
N THR A 59 -3.23 -6.34 0.22
CA THR A 59 -4.65 -6.14 -0.14
C THR A 59 -4.92 -6.53 -1.59
N LEU A 60 -4.02 -6.16 -2.51
CA LEU A 60 -4.14 -6.54 -3.93
C LEU A 60 -3.97 -8.04 -4.15
N CYS A 61 -3.07 -8.69 -3.40
CA CYS A 61 -2.93 -10.15 -3.45
C CYS A 61 -4.21 -10.85 -2.98
N ASP A 62 -4.79 -10.41 -1.86
CA ASP A 62 -6.06 -10.93 -1.36
C ASP A 62 -7.20 -10.69 -2.37
N GLU A 63 -7.31 -9.48 -2.95
CA GLU A 63 -8.32 -9.11 -3.96
C GLU A 63 -8.28 -10.02 -5.20
N MET A 64 -7.09 -10.46 -5.57
CA MET A 64 -6.85 -11.21 -6.81
C MET A 64 -6.64 -12.71 -6.59
N HIS A 65 -6.79 -13.19 -5.35
CA HIS A 65 -6.50 -14.57 -4.93
C HIS A 65 -5.08 -15.04 -5.30
N LEU A 66 -4.11 -14.14 -5.17
CA LEU A 66 -2.69 -14.41 -5.38
C LEU A 66 -1.96 -14.70 -4.06
N SER A 67 -0.87 -15.45 -4.14
CA SER A 67 0.02 -15.71 -3.00
C SER A 67 0.74 -14.43 -2.55
N ILE A 68 0.74 -14.16 -1.25
CA ILE A 68 1.50 -13.04 -0.66
C ILE A 68 2.98 -13.43 -0.56
N PRO A 69 3.91 -12.60 -1.09
CA PRO A 69 5.34 -12.83 -0.93
C PRO A 69 5.79 -12.85 0.54
N GLU A 70 6.67 -13.80 0.89
CA GLU A 70 7.13 -13.98 2.29
C GLU A 70 7.88 -12.77 2.84
N TRP A 71 8.64 -12.05 2.00
CA TRP A 71 9.40 -10.87 2.42
C TRP A 71 8.52 -9.74 2.97
N LEU A 72 7.22 -9.71 2.65
CA LEU A 72 6.29 -8.74 3.21
C LEU A 72 6.08 -8.91 4.71
N TYR A 73 6.29 -10.11 5.26
CA TYR A 73 6.20 -10.37 6.69
C TYR A 73 7.30 -9.66 7.49
N ASP A 74 8.44 -9.38 6.84
CA ASP A 74 9.56 -8.66 7.45
C ASP A 74 9.36 -7.14 7.43
N VAL A 75 8.37 -6.63 6.69
CA VAL A 75 8.05 -5.20 6.67
C VAL A 75 7.24 -4.85 7.93
N PRO A 76 7.76 -3.97 8.81
CA PRO A 76 7.06 -3.63 10.04
C PRO A 76 5.77 -2.82 9.79
N ALA A 77 4.82 -2.99 10.70
CA ALA A 77 3.69 -2.05 10.82
C ALA A 77 4.18 -0.67 11.29
N SER A 78 3.40 0.39 11.02
CA SER A 78 3.74 1.68 11.59
C SER A 78 3.62 1.68 13.13
N ARG A 79 4.52 2.40 13.79
CA ARG A 79 4.55 2.65 15.23
C ARG A 79 3.27 3.34 15.68
N ARG A 80 2.81 4.34 14.93
CA ARG A 80 1.59 5.11 15.24
C ARG A 80 0.52 4.88 14.17
N PRO A 81 -0.78 4.98 14.51
CA PRO A 81 -1.85 4.99 13.53
C PRO A 81 -1.63 6.06 12.45
N VAL A 82 -1.60 5.64 11.19
CA VAL A 82 -1.47 6.52 10.03
C VAL A 82 -2.83 6.65 9.37
N PHE A 83 -3.37 7.86 9.34
CA PHE A 83 -4.59 8.16 8.59
C PHE A 83 -4.21 8.85 7.28
N LEU A 84 -4.49 8.21 6.13
CA LEU A 84 -4.22 8.81 4.83
C LEU A 84 -5.31 9.78 4.37
N SER A 85 -6.46 9.78 5.04
CA SER A 85 -7.50 10.81 4.93
C SER A 85 -7.02 12.13 5.52
N ARG A 86 -7.30 13.23 4.83
CA ARG A 86 -7.01 14.59 5.32
C ARG A 86 -8.08 15.14 6.27
N MET A 87 -9.21 14.45 6.38
CA MET A 87 -10.39 14.91 7.11
C MET A 87 -10.47 14.23 8.48
N GLU A 88 -10.34 15.03 9.55
CA GLU A 88 -10.27 14.53 10.93
C GLU A 88 -11.57 13.85 11.40
N ASN A 89 -12.71 14.40 10.98
CA ASN A 89 -14.04 13.82 11.18
C ASN A 89 -14.23 12.46 10.49
N LEU A 90 -13.40 12.11 9.50
CA LEU A 90 -13.46 10.82 8.81
C LEU A 90 -12.57 9.74 9.44
N LYS A 91 -11.76 10.07 10.46
CA LYS A 91 -10.87 9.09 11.11
C LYS A 91 -11.65 7.89 11.67
N SER A 92 -12.81 8.14 12.28
CA SER A 92 -13.68 7.08 12.82
C SER A 92 -14.18 6.12 11.74
N PHE A 93 -14.53 6.66 10.56
CA PHE A 93 -14.96 5.86 9.42
C PHE A 93 -13.80 5.06 8.83
N SER A 94 -12.62 5.68 8.67
CA SER A 94 -11.43 4.99 8.17
C SER A 94 -11.02 3.79 9.03
N ILE A 95 -11.27 3.78 10.34
CA ILE A 95 -11.00 2.61 11.20
C ILE A 95 -11.86 1.41 10.80
N VAL A 96 -13.11 1.64 10.43
CA VAL A 96 -14.07 0.59 10.08
C VAL A 96 -13.90 0.16 8.62
N GLU A 97 -13.70 1.11 7.72
CA GLU A 97 -13.65 0.89 6.27
C GLU A 97 -12.33 0.30 5.77
N SER A 98 -11.23 0.47 6.52
CA SER A 98 -9.92 0.06 6.04
C SER A 98 -9.80 -1.45 5.81
N PRO A 99 -9.22 -1.88 4.68
CA PRO A 99 -8.87 -3.27 4.44
C PRO A 99 -8.07 -3.88 5.60
N SER A 100 -8.30 -5.16 5.90
CA SER A 100 -7.69 -5.85 7.05
C SER A 100 -6.17 -5.78 7.04
N ARG A 101 -5.54 -5.96 5.87
CA ARG A 101 -4.07 -5.89 5.68
C ARG A 101 -3.51 -4.51 6.04
N LEU A 102 -4.18 -3.44 5.61
CA LEU A 102 -3.81 -2.08 5.98
C LEU A 102 -4.01 -1.82 7.50
N ARG A 103 -5.10 -2.33 8.09
CA ARG A 103 -5.35 -2.20 9.53
C ARG A 103 -4.28 -2.88 10.39
N ILE A 104 -3.85 -4.09 10.03
CA ILE A 104 -2.76 -4.80 10.73
C ILE A 104 -1.48 -3.95 10.73
N ARG A 105 -1.24 -3.20 9.66
CA ARG A 105 -0.10 -2.28 9.52
C ARG A 105 -0.31 -0.89 10.14
N LYS A 106 -1.43 -0.70 10.84
CA LYS A 106 -1.91 0.57 11.42
C LYS A 106 -2.08 1.69 10.40
N VAL A 107 -2.38 1.33 9.15
CA VAL A 107 -2.71 2.25 8.07
C VAL A 107 -4.22 2.30 7.90
N PHE A 108 -4.78 3.49 7.96
CA PHE A 108 -6.21 3.75 7.91
C PHE A 108 -6.55 4.64 6.72
N VAL A 109 -7.43 4.13 5.87
CA VAL A 109 -7.88 4.72 4.62
C VAL A 109 -9.41 4.71 4.56
N GLY A 110 -10.01 5.56 3.73
CA GLY A 110 -11.44 5.48 3.45
C GLY A 110 -11.76 4.36 2.45
N GLU A 111 -13.01 3.95 2.38
CA GLU A 111 -13.51 2.85 1.54
C GLU A 111 -13.03 2.95 0.08
N ASN A 112 -13.07 4.15 -0.50
CA ASN A 112 -12.72 4.38 -1.91
C ASN A 112 -11.24 4.66 -2.17
N PHE A 113 -10.35 4.46 -1.18
CA PHE A 113 -8.95 4.86 -1.32
C PHE A 113 -8.21 4.15 -2.46
N LEU A 114 -8.48 2.86 -2.66
CA LEU A 114 -7.91 2.07 -3.75
C LEU A 114 -8.80 2.06 -5.00
N PHE A 115 -9.94 2.73 -4.97
CA PHE A 115 -10.86 2.78 -6.10
C PHE A 115 -10.40 3.83 -7.11
N ARG A 116 -10.38 3.48 -8.40
CA ARG A 116 -10.22 4.43 -9.50
C ARG A 116 -11.41 4.28 -10.44
N VAL A 117 -11.89 5.40 -10.97
CA VAL A 117 -13.05 5.51 -11.87
C VAL A 117 -12.57 5.62 -13.31
#